data_AF-G4FLG3-F1
#
_entry.id   AF-G4FLG3-F1
#
_cell.length_a   1.000
_cell.length_b   1.000
_cell.length_c   1.000
_cell.angle_alpha   90.00
_cell.angle_beta   90.00
_cell.angle_gamma   90.00
#
_symmetry.space_group_name_H-M   'P 1'
#
loop_
_entity.id
_entity.type
_entity.pdbx_description
1 polymer ?
#
loop_
_entity_poly.entity_id
_entity_poly.type
_entity_poly.pdbx_seq_one_letter_code
_entity_poly.pdbx_strand_id
1 'polypeptide(L)'
;MKNLLFKLIGPLFAAIGVFGLAGSGIIWNFLGRSLGLPSTMASLLSLMLGFVLLRPLARTPASLSTSTTSTSSQTETLVGDVDADSTEAVPASALTTAESIAQELAESQKLLDAAPQVNFAPKMLLPGQGLPNRRRRPGASLKRYKTMAGELFVTK
;
A
#
# COMPACT_ATOMS: atom_id res chain seq x y z
N MET A 1 6.33 -33.68 15.07
CA MET A 1 5.26 -32.67 14.85
C MET A 1 5.77 -31.23 14.77
N LYS A 2 6.78 -30.82 15.56
CA LYS A 2 7.30 -29.42 15.58
C LYS A 2 7.77 -28.90 14.22
N ASN A 3 8.31 -29.77 13.36
CA ASN A 3 8.84 -29.39 12.04
C ASN A 3 7.73 -29.04 11.01
N LEU A 4 6.52 -29.57 11.19
CA LEU A 4 5.36 -29.18 10.38
C LEU A 4 4.86 -27.79 10.77
N LEU A 5 4.90 -27.45 12.06
CA LEU A 5 4.51 -26.13 12.56
C LEU A 5 5.41 -25.01 12.01
N PHE A 6 6.73 -25.22 11.98
CA PHE A 6 7.67 -24.27 11.39
C PHE A 6 7.52 -24.11 9.87
N LYS A 7 7.00 -25.11 9.15
CA LYS A 7 6.70 -25.02 7.71
C LYS A 7 5.44 -24.21 7.40
N LEU A 8 4.49 -24.19 8.34
CA LEU A 8 3.21 -23.49 8.20
C LEU A 8 3.29 -22.03 8.67
N ILE A 9 4.33 -21.67 9.44
CA ILE A 9 4.46 -20.33 10.03
C ILE A 9 4.63 -19.24 8.97
N GLY A 10 5.41 -19.50 7.91
CA GLY A 10 5.61 -18.59 6.79
C GLY A 10 4.31 -18.26 6.04
N PRO A 11 3.59 -19.25 5.48
CA PRO A 11 2.34 -18.98 4.77
C PRO A 11 1.25 -18.37 5.68
N LEU A 12 1.23 -18.72 6.97
CA LEU A 12 0.31 -18.10 7.93
C LEU A 12 0.60 -16.60 8.12
N PHE A 13 1.86 -16.22 8.28
CA PHE A 13 2.27 -14.81 8.41
C PHE A 13 2.01 -14.02 7.12
N ALA A 14 2.18 -14.65 5.96
CA ALA A 14 1.82 -14.06 4.67
C ALA A 14 0.30 -13.81 4.55
N ALA A 15 -0.53 -14.79 4.93
CA ALA A 15 -1.99 -14.65 4.93
C ALA A 15 -2.46 -13.52 5.87
N ILE A 16 -1.86 -13.43 7.06
CA ILE A 16 -2.12 -12.35 8.03
C ILE A 16 -1.68 -11.00 7.46
N GLY A 17 -0.53 -10.93 6.79
CA GLY A 17 -0.05 -9.72 6.12
C GLY A 17 -1.01 -9.21 5.05
N VAL A 18 -1.48 -10.09 4.16
CA VAL A 18 -2.44 -9.75 3.09
C VAL A 18 -3.80 -9.32 3.67
N PHE A 19 -4.30 -10.05 4.68
CA PHE A 19 -5.54 -9.68 5.35
C PHE A 19 -5.43 -8.35 6.10
N GLY A 20 -4.27 -8.09 6.71
CA GLY A 20 -3.94 -6.81 7.34
C GLY A 20 -3.90 -5.65 6.33
N LEU A 21 -3.44 -5.90 5.09
CA LEU A 21 -3.41 -4.89 4.03
C LEU A 21 -4.83 -4.52 3.57
N ALA A 22 -5.69 -5.54 3.38
CA ALA A 22 -7.10 -5.34 3.04
C ALA A 22 -7.88 -4.66 4.19
N GLY A 23 -7.68 -5.11 5.43
CA GLY A 23 -8.28 -4.53 6.62
C GLY A 23 -7.84 -3.08 6.87
N SER A 24 -6.59 -2.76 6.54
CA SER A 24 -6.04 -1.41 6.71
C SER A 24 -6.78 -0.36 5.88
N GLY A 25 -7.27 -0.71 4.68
CA GLY A 25 -8.06 0.22 3.86
C GLY A 25 -9.37 0.66 4.53
N ILE A 26 -10.01 -0.26 5.26
CA ILE A 26 -11.23 0.03 6.03
C ILE A 26 -10.91 0.93 7.22
N ILE A 27 -9.80 0.67 7.91
CA ILE A 27 -9.35 1.51 9.02
C ILE A 27 -9.00 2.93 8.55
N TRP A 28 -8.40 3.09 7.35
CA TRP A 28 -8.14 4.41 6.74
C TRP A 28 -9.44 5.20 6.51
N ASN A 29 -10.54 4.49 6.19
CA ASN A 29 -11.84 5.09 5.90
C ASN A 29 -12.55 5.59 7.17
N PHE A 30 -12.50 4.83 8.28
CA PHE A 30 -13.29 5.11 9.48
C PHE A 30 -12.53 5.79 10.62
N LEU A 31 -11.25 5.45 10.81
CA LEU A 31 -10.47 5.89 11.98
C LEU A 31 -9.41 6.95 11.62
N GLY A 32 -9.27 7.28 10.33
CA GLY A 32 -8.38 8.33 9.84
C GLY A 32 -6.89 7.95 9.86
N ARG A 33 -6.03 8.95 9.61
CA ARG A 33 -4.58 8.75 9.39
C ARG A 33 -3.84 8.18 10.61
N SER A 34 -4.27 8.52 11.83
CA SER A 34 -3.58 8.13 13.06
C SER A 34 -3.61 6.63 13.33
N LEU A 35 -4.66 5.94 12.87
CA LEU A 35 -4.82 4.50 13.05
C LEU A 35 -4.64 3.72 11.75
N GLY A 36 -4.83 4.36 10.58
CA GLY A 36 -4.59 3.72 9.28
C GLY A 36 -3.13 3.62 8.85
N LEU A 37 -2.30 4.57 9.19
CA LEU A 37 -0.86 4.50 8.90
C LEU A 37 -0.13 3.43 9.73
N PRO A 38 -0.38 3.26 11.05
CA PRO A 38 0.25 2.16 11.78
C PRO A 38 -0.26 0.77 11.34
N SER A 39 -1.50 0.63 10.87
CA SER A 39 -2.01 -0.66 10.38
C SER A 39 -1.38 -1.07 9.05
N THR A 40 -1.12 -0.12 8.13
CA THR A 40 -0.36 -0.44 6.90
C THR A 40 1.07 -0.83 7.22
N MET A 41 1.72 -0.12 8.15
CA MET A 41 3.08 -0.46 8.60
C MET A 41 3.14 -1.85 9.24
N ALA A 42 2.18 -2.19 10.11
CA ALA A 42 2.12 -3.51 10.74
C ALA A 42 1.87 -4.64 9.71
N SER A 43 1.01 -4.39 8.72
CA SER A 43 0.76 -5.32 7.62
C SER A 43 2.01 -5.52 6.74
N LEU A 44 2.73 -4.45 6.41
CA LEU A 44 3.97 -4.52 5.63
C LEU A 44 5.09 -5.25 6.37
N LEU A 45 5.23 -5.01 7.69
CA LEU A 45 6.18 -5.76 8.52
C LEU A 45 5.83 -7.24 8.58
N SER A 46 4.53 -7.57 8.69
CA SER A 46 4.08 -8.96 8.65
C SER A 46 4.30 -9.61 7.29
N LEU A 47 4.11 -8.88 6.20
CA LEU A 47 4.36 -9.39 4.86
C LEU A 47 5.86 -9.58 4.59
N MET A 48 6.71 -8.64 5.03
CA MET A 48 8.16 -8.76 4.98
C MET A 48 8.66 -9.97 5.78
N LEU A 49 8.18 -10.14 7.02
CA LEU A 49 8.58 -11.28 7.84
C LEU A 49 8.06 -12.59 7.25
N GLY A 50 6.84 -12.58 6.70
CA GLY A 50 6.30 -13.70 5.92
C GLY A 50 7.20 -14.04 4.74
N PHE A 51 7.55 -13.07 3.89
CA PHE A 51 8.42 -13.27 2.74
C PHE A 51 9.82 -13.78 3.13
N VAL A 52 10.40 -13.27 4.21
CA VAL A 52 11.68 -13.74 4.75
C VAL A 52 11.59 -15.16 5.29
N LEU A 53 10.47 -15.53 5.95
CA LEU A 53 10.21 -16.90 6.43
C LEU A 53 9.85 -17.86 5.31
N LEU A 54 9.26 -17.35 4.22
CA LEU A 54 9.04 -18.09 2.98
C LEU A 54 10.32 -18.28 2.18
N ARG A 55 11.39 -17.51 2.46
CA ARG A 55 12.69 -17.65 1.80
C ARG A 55 13.17 -19.09 2.02
N PRO A 56 13.12 -19.94 0.98
CA PRO A 56 13.35 -21.35 1.18
C PRO A 56 14.83 -21.53 1.51
N LEU A 57 15.13 -22.04 2.70
CA LEU A 57 16.42 -22.70 2.89
C LEU A 57 16.49 -23.81 1.84
N ALA A 58 17.43 -23.65 0.92
CA ALA A 58 17.99 -24.64 0.00
C ALA A 58 17.05 -25.81 -0.36
N ARG A 59 16.61 -25.85 -1.63
CA ARG A 59 16.12 -27.08 -2.26
C ARG A 59 17.13 -28.20 -1.97
N THR A 60 16.76 -29.16 -1.15
CA THR A 60 17.42 -30.47 -1.12
C THR A 60 16.91 -31.22 -2.35
N PRO A 61 17.75 -31.56 -3.34
CA PRO A 61 17.31 -32.37 -4.47
C PRO A 61 17.39 -33.84 -4.08
N ALA A 62 16.25 -34.53 -3.95
CA ALA A 62 16.21 -35.99 -4.02
C ALA A 62 14.80 -36.51 -4.36
N SER A 63 14.72 -37.06 -5.58
CA SER A 63 13.83 -38.13 -6.07
C SER A 63 12.31 -37.90 -5.99
N LEU A 64 11.63 -37.50 -7.07
CA LEU A 64 11.26 -38.30 -8.26
C LEU A 64 10.33 -39.49 -7.94
N SER A 65 9.05 -39.35 -8.30
CA SER A 65 8.17 -40.36 -8.92
C SER A 65 6.79 -39.72 -9.19
N THR A 66 6.49 -39.36 -10.46
CA THR A 66 5.56 -40.09 -11.38
C THR A 66 4.16 -39.44 -11.28
N SER A 67 3.52 -38.86 -12.30
CA SER A 67 3.32 -39.32 -13.69
C SER A 67 2.84 -38.19 -14.62
N THR A 68 3.45 -38.11 -15.81
CA THR A 68 2.85 -38.00 -17.16
C THR A 68 1.71 -37.02 -17.41
N THR A 69 1.96 -35.99 -18.24
CA THR A 69 1.29 -35.84 -19.56
C THR A 69 2.15 -34.95 -20.47
N SER A 70 2.46 -35.53 -21.63
CA SER A 70 3.18 -35.02 -22.80
C SER A 70 2.62 -33.74 -23.41
N THR A 71 3.48 -32.84 -23.87
CA THR A 71 3.42 -32.22 -25.22
C THR A 71 4.82 -31.72 -25.62
N SER A 72 5.25 -32.24 -26.77
CA SER A 72 6.40 -32.00 -27.66
C SER A 72 7.03 -30.58 -27.68
N SER A 73 8.37 -30.47 -27.58
CA SER A 73 9.35 -30.26 -28.70
C SER A 73 9.43 -28.78 -29.16
N GLN A 74 10.53 -28.05 -29.36
CA GLN A 74 12.00 -28.21 -29.54
C GLN A 74 12.62 -26.81 -29.28
N THR A 75 13.76 -26.63 -28.58
CA THR A 75 15.18 -26.61 -29.04
C THR A 75 15.61 -25.37 -29.86
N GLU A 76 16.53 -24.58 -29.28
CA GLU A 76 17.76 -23.92 -29.84
C GLU A 76 18.12 -22.67 -28.98
N THR A 77 19.03 -22.69 -27.99
CA THR A 77 20.52 -22.59 -28.01
C THR A 77 21.14 -21.52 -28.93
N LEU A 78 21.73 -20.45 -28.36
CA LEU A 78 23.19 -20.20 -28.21
C LEU A 78 23.46 -18.71 -27.81
N VAL A 79 23.96 -18.42 -26.58
CA VAL A 79 25.34 -18.04 -26.17
C VAL A 79 25.77 -16.59 -26.48
N GLY A 80 26.32 -15.89 -25.47
CA GLY A 80 27.10 -14.66 -25.64
C GLY A 80 27.48 -13.99 -24.32
N ASP A 81 28.55 -14.49 -23.69
CA ASP A 81 29.24 -13.98 -22.50
C ASP A 81 30.31 -12.96 -22.93
N VAL A 82 30.41 -11.77 -22.30
CA VAL A 82 31.69 -11.05 -22.12
C VAL A 82 31.60 -9.99 -21.00
N ASP A 83 32.30 -10.30 -19.91
CA ASP A 83 33.22 -9.49 -19.10
C ASP A 83 32.91 -8.10 -18.52
N ALA A 84 33.32 -7.99 -17.26
CA ALA A 84 33.52 -6.79 -16.47
C ALA A 84 34.89 -6.14 -16.74
N ASP A 85 34.99 -4.80 -16.64
CA ASP A 85 36.25 -4.12 -16.35
C ASP A 85 36.05 -2.81 -15.55
N SER A 86 36.60 -2.84 -14.33
CA SER A 86 37.44 -1.89 -13.57
C SER A 86 37.38 -0.34 -13.76
N THR A 87 37.27 0.32 -12.58
CA THR A 87 38.17 1.35 -12.01
C THR A 87 38.13 2.84 -12.45
N GLU A 88 37.97 3.67 -11.40
CA GLU A 88 38.25 5.10 -11.17
C GLU A 88 38.86 5.97 -12.28
N ALA A 89 38.21 7.11 -12.53
CA ALA A 89 38.80 8.45 -12.41
C ALA A 89 37.73 9.53 -12.63
N VAL A 90 37.66 10.52 -11.72
CA VAL A 90 36.87 11.75 -11.86
C VAL A 90 37.68 12.75 -12.68
N PRO A 91 37.27 13.15 -13.89
CA PRO A 91 37.69 14.42 -14.46
C PRO A 91 36.69 15.51 -14.07
N ALA A 92 37.22 16.68 -13.72
CA ALA A 92 36.46 17.90 -13.45
C ALA A 92 35.37 18.11 -14.53
N SER A 93 34.12 18.14 -14.08
CA SER A 93 32.94 18.15 -14.93
C SER A 93 32.87 19.45 -15.74
N ALA A 94 33.00 19.34 -17.06
CA ALA A 94 32.40 20.31 -17.96
C ALA A 94 30.89 20.20 -17.76
N LEU A 95 30.33 21.05 -16.89
CA LEU A 95 28.91 21.04 -16.53
C LEU A 95 28.09 21.04 -17.82
N THR A 96 27.27 20.02 -18.00
CA THR A 96 26.35 19.99 -19.14
C THR A 96 25.30 21.09 -18.98
N THR A 97 24.68 21.57 -20.06
CA THR A 97 23.62 22.60 -19.96
C THR A 97 22.50 22.19 -19.00
N ALA A 98 22.19 20.89 -18.92
CA ALA A 98 21.24 20.34 -17.96
C ALA A 98 21.72 20.46 -16.51
N GLU A 99 23.01 20.25 -16.26
CA GLU A 99 23.62 20.35 -14.93
C GLU A 99 23.68 21.80 -14.44
N SER A 100 23.98 22.76 -15.33
CA SER A 100 23.95 24.19 -15.00
C SER A 100 22.54 24.64 -14.57
N ILE A 101 21.50 24.19 -15.27
CA ILE A 101 20.11 24.51 -14.92
C ILE A 101 19.71 23.85 -13.60
N ALA A 102 20.14 22.60 -13.37
CA ALA A 102 19.87 21.89 -12.12
C ALA A 102 20.53 22.59 -10.92
N GLN A 103 21.74 23.12 -11.10
CA GLN A 103 22.44 23.86 -10.05
C GLN A 103 21.76 25.20 -9.74
N GLU A 104 21.36 25.97 -10.75
CA GLU A 104 20.60 27.22 -10.57
C GLU A 104 19.23 26.96 -9.88
N LEU A 105 18.53 25.89 -10.27
CA LEU A 105 17.28 25.49 -9.62
C LEU A 105 17.50 25.02 -8.18
N ALA A 106 18.60 24.33 -7.89
CA ALA A 106 18.94 23.93 -6.52
C ALA A 106 19.29 25.14 -5.65
N GLU A 107 20.00 26.13 -6.18
CA GLU A 107 20.33 27.38 -5.48
C GLU A 107 19.08 28.23 -5.21
N SER A 108 18.19 28.37 -6.19
CA SER A 108 16.90 29.06 -6.00
C SER A 108 15.99 28.35 -5.00
N GLN A 109 15.95 27.01 -5.00
CA GLN A 109 15.18 26.24 -4.01
C GLN A 109 15.75 26.36 -2.59
N LYS A 110 17.07 26.47 -2.43
CA LYS A 110 17.69 26.75 -1.11
C LYS A 110 17.32 28.12 -0.55
N LEU A 111 17.02 29.08 -1.43
CA LEU A 111 16.59 30.44 -1.06
C LEU A 111 15.09 30.53 -0.75
N LEU A 112 14.28 29.56 -1.20
CA LEU A 112 12.87 29.48 -0.85
C LEU A 112 12.72 28.93 0.57
N ASP A 113 12.35 29.80 1.50
CA ASP A 113 11.92 29.37 2.83
C ASP A 113 10.62 28.55 2.71
N ALA A 114 10.51 27.49 3.52
CA ALA A 114 9.37 26.60 3.47
C ALA A 114 8.11 27.39 3.88
N ALA A 115 7.17 27.52 2.95
CA ALA A 115 5.95 28.28 3.20
C ALA A 115 5.29 27.78 4.50
N PRO A 116 5.01 28.68 5.46
CA PRO A 116 4.45 28.27 6.75
C PRO A 116 3.10 27.59 6.50
N GLN A 117 2.85 26.52 7.24
CA GLN A 117 1.57 25.82 7.17
C GLN A 117 0.47 26.70 7.77
N VAL A 118 -0.17 27.52 6.92
CA VAL A 118 -1.24 28.42 7.34
C VAL A 118 -2.56 27.67 7.37
N ASN A 119 -3.22 27.72 8.52
CA ASN A 119 -4.55 27.19 8.69
C ASN A 119 -5.58 28.27 8.35
N PHE A 120 -6.21 28.17 7.18
CA PHE A 120 -7.13 29.20 6.68
C PHE A 120 -8.48 29.26 7.41
N ALA A 121 -8.80 28.28 8.28
CA ALA A 121 -10.08 28.24 8.99
C ALA A 121 -9.96 27.71 10.43
N PRO A 122 -9.23 28.42 11.32
CA PRO A 122 -8.98 27.95 12.68
C PRO A 122 -10.27 27.76 13.48
N LYS A 123 -11.31 28.57 13.19
CA LYS A 123 -12.62 28.51 13.86
C LYS A 123 -13.44 27.26 13.52
N MET A 124 -13.21 26.65 12.36
CA MET A 124 -13.96 25.47 11.90
C MET A 124 -13.37 24.15 12.41
N LEU A 125 -12.20 24.20 13.06
CA LEU A 125 -11.53 23.05 13.66
C LEU A 125 -11.81 22.91 15.16
N LEU A 126 -12.53 23.86 15.75
CA LEU A 126 -12.99 23.75 17.12
C LEU A 126 -14.08 22.67 17.21
N PRO A 127 -14.05 21.82 18.24
CA PRO A 127 -15.11 20.83 18.44
C PRO A 127 -16.47 21.52 18.53
N GLY A 128 -17.43 21.07 17.74
CA GLY A 128 -18.78 21.64 17.66
C GLY A 128 -18.97 22.80 16.67
N GLN A 129 -17.90 23.31 16.04
CA GLN A 129 -17.96 24.37 15.02
C GLN A 129 -17.86 23.81 13.58
N GLY A 130 -18.15 22.53 13.40
CA GLY A 130 -18.17 21.90 12.08
C GLY A 130 -19.28 22.47 11.18
N LEU A 131 -19.12 22.30 9.87
CA LEU A 131 -20.17 22.68 8.91
C LEU A 131 -21.51 22.00 9.27
N PRO A 132 -22.63 22.73 9.28
CA PRO A 132 -23.93 22.14 9.59
C PRO A 132 -24.26 21.06 8.56
N ASN A 133 -24.31 19.80 8.98
CA ASN A 133 -24.68 18.70 8.10
C ASN A 133 -26.19 18.72 7.87
N ARG A 134 -26.62 18.90 6.62
CA ARG A 134 -28.03 18.85 6.27
C ARG A 134 -28.56 17.43 6.49
N ARG A 135 -29.55 17.30 7.38
CA ARG A 135 -30.27 16.04 7.58
C ARG A 135 -30.78 15.50 6.24
N ARG A 136 -30.37 14.29 5.88
CA ARG A 136 -30.82 13.62 4.65
C ARG A 136 -32.33 13.48 4.67
N ARG A 137 -33.00 13.88 3.58
CA ARG A 137 -34.44 13.67 3.44
C ARG A 137 -34.67 12.20 3.07
N PRO A 138 -35.69 11.54 3.67
CA PRO A 138 -36.06 10.20 3.26
C PRO A 138 -36.43 10.20 1.76
N GLY A 139 -36.07 9.14 1.06
CA GLY A 139 -36.34 8.99 -0.38
C GLY A 139 -37.83 8.96 -0.69
N ALA A 140 -38.18 9.21 -1.95
CA ALA A 140 -39.58 9.29 -2.40
C ALA A 140 -40.40 8.02 -2.09
N SER A 141 -39.76 6.83 -2.10
CA SER A 141 -40.39 5.55 -1.74
C SER A 141 -40.94 5.52 -0.32
N LEU A 142 -40.31 6.24 0.63
CA LEU A 142 -40.71 6.27 2.03
C LEU A 142 -41.88 7.22 2.32
N LYS A 143 -42.31 8.01 1.34
CA LYS A 143 -43.41 8.97 1.50
C LYS A 143 -44.74 8.27 1.80
N ARG A 144 -45.04 7.15 1.12
CA ARG A 144 -46.30 6.39 1.30
C ARG A 144 -46.41 5.75 2.67
N TYR A 145 -45.32 5.17 3.17
CA TYR A 145 -45.28 4.60 4.51
C TYR A 145 -45.42 5.69 5.59
N LYS A 146 -44.82 6.86 5.37
CA LYS A 146 -44.98 8.00 6.27
C LYS A 146 -46.43 8.49 6.37
N THR A 147 -47.17 8.51 5.26
CA THR A 147 -48.59 8.91 5.28
C THR A 147 -49.45 7.87 5.97
N MET A 148 -49.29 6.59 5.63
CA MET A 148 -50.02 5.48 6.28
C MET A 148 -49.76 5.43 7.79
N ALA A 149 -48.50 5.59 8.22
CA ALA A 149 -48.17 5.63 9.64
C ALA A 149 -48.76 6.87 10.34
N GLY A 150 -48.80 8.02 9.66
CA GLY A 150 -49.42 9.23 10.18
C GLY A 150 -50.91 9.04 10.48
N GLU A 151 -51.63 8.36 9.58
CA GLU A 151 -53.07 8.07 9.72
C GLU A 151 -53.38 7.18 10.93
N LEU A 152 -52.50 6.23 11.26
CA LEU A 152 -52.70 5.30 12.38
C LEU A 152 -52.58 5.95 13.77
N PHE A 153 -51.83 7.06 13.87
CA PHE A 153 -51.54 7.72 15.14
C PHE A 153 -52.19 9.11 15.29
N VAL A 154 -53.14 9.46 14.42
CA VAL A 154 -53.99 10.63 14.67
C VAL A 154 -54.95 10.30 15.81
N THR A 155 -54.56 10.63 17.05
CA THR A 155 -55.49 10.71 18.18
C THR A 155 -56.43 11.88 17.92
N LYS A 156 -57.73 11.58 17.87
CA LYS A 156 -58.81 12.56 17.74
C LYS A 156 -58.88 13.48 18.96
#